data_AF-A0A2H9P5Q7-F1
#
_entry.id   AF-A0A2H9P5Q7-F1
#
_cell.length_a   1.000
_cell.length_b   1.000
_cell.length_c   1.000
_cell.angle_alpha   90.00
_cell.angle_beta   90.00
_cell.angle_gamma   90.00
#
_symmetry.space_group_name_H-M   'P 1'
#
loop_
_entity.id
_entity.type
_entity.pdbx_description
1 polymer ?
#
loop_
_entity_poly.entity_id
_entity_poly.type
_entity_poly.pdbx_seq_one_letter_code
_entity_poly.pdbx_strand_id
1 'polypeptide(L)'
;MTEAYEWVMGDLDTLNEWSNHLIKQSPSAGQISDLVYLQNIAIQVMIVSQLEYFLKSAGKIEKQGEIKKIIEQSELTKSEKIELKRLMLVRHTLVHNLGHFDEEFSKKINKLGLKFDLKETEKQRMLSPLAIETLPDYIKITKKLIDEIEKTRSAAVGI
;
A
#
# COMPACT_ATOMS: atom_id res chain seq x y z
N MET A 1 -6.94 -13.94 -19.84
CA MET A 1 -6.64 -12.81 -18.93
C MET A 1 -7.76 -11.80 -19.02
N THR A 2 -8.21 -11.22 -17.90
CA THR A 2 -9.20 -10.12 -17.96
C THR A 2 -8.55 -8.76 -18.17
N GLU A 3 -9.31 -7.84 -18.75
CA GLU A 3 -9.02 -6.41 -18.80
C GLU A 3 -8.60 -5.84 -17.43
N ALA A 4 -9.31 -6.21 -16.35
CA ALA A 4 -8.96 -5.80 -14.99
C ALA A 4 -7.58 -6.30 -14.52
N TYR A 5 -7.12 -7.46 -15.00
CA TYR A 5 -5.78 -7.98 -14.67
C TYR A 5 -4.72 -7.14 -15.39
N GLU A 6 -4.88 -6.92 -16.69
CA GLU A 6 -3.92 -6.19 -17.51
C GLU A 6 -3.75 -4.74 -17.03
N TRP A 7 -4.86 -4.06 -16.74
CA TRP A 7 -4.84 -2.69 -16.21
C TRP A 7 -4.15 -2.62 -14.86
N VAL A 8 -4.53 -3.48 -13.91
CA VAL A 8 -3.97 -3.45 -12.56
C VAL A 8 -2.48 -3.77 -12.56
N MET A 9 -2.04 -4.71 -13.39
CA MET A 9 -0.62 -5.04 -13.50
C MET A 9 0.19 -3.88 -14.09
N GLY A 10 -0.35 -3.19 -15.10
CA GLY A 10 0.26 -1.96 -15.66
C GLY A 10 0.31 -0.80 -14.67
N ASP A 11 -0.75 -0.60 -13.89
CA ASP A 11 -0.79 0.41 -12.82
C ASP A 11 0.23 0.09 -11.73
N LEU A 12 0.35 -1.18 -11.33
CA LEU A 12 1.36 -1.61 -10.36
C LEU A 12 2.79 -1.45 -10.87
N ASP A 13 3.04 -1.62 -12.17
CA ASP A 13 4.34 -1.32 -12.78
C ASP A 13 4.66 0.18 -12.76
N THR A 14 3.67 1.02 -13.07
CA THR A 14 3.80 2.49 -12.96
C THR A 14 4.08 2.92 -11.52
N LEU A 15 3.35 2.34 -10.55
CA LEU A 15 3.59 2.59 -9.13
C LEU A 15 4.99 2.14 -8.69
N ASN A 16 5.53 1.08 -9.29
CA ASN A 16 6.88 0.61 -8.98
C ASN A 16 7.95 1.60 -9.48
N GLU A 17 7.77 2.14 -10.68
CA GLU A 17 8.64 3.20 -11.19
C GLU A 17 8.59 4.46 -10.31
N TRP A 18 7.39 4.88 -9.91
CA TRP A 18 7.21 6.01 -9.01
C TRP A 18 7.82 5.76 -7.63
N SER A 19 7.67 4.55 -7.09
CA SER A 19 8.30 4.15 -5.83
C SER A 19 9.82 4.27 -5.91
N ASN A 20 10.41 3.76 -6.99
CA ASN A 20 11.86 3.84 -7.21
C ASN A 20 12.33 5.29 -7.42
N HIS A 21 11.52 6.12 -8.06
CA HIS A 21 11.80 7.55 -8.18
C HIS A 21 11.78 8.24 -6.81
N LEU A 22 10.78 7.94 -5.98
CA LEU A 22 10.63 8.49 -4.64
C LEU A 22 11.78 8.07 -3.71
N ILE A 23 12.22 6.81 -3.79
CA ILE A 23 13.40 6.30 -3.07
C ILE A 23 14.65 7.12 -3.43
N LYS A 24 14.86 7.41 -4.72
CA LYS A 24 16.02 8.21 -5.17
C LYS A 24 15.96 9.67 -4.69
N GLN A 25 14.77 10.22 -4.49
CA GLN A 25 14.57 11.56 -3.95
C GLN A 25 14.65 11.61 -2.42
N SER A 26 14.54 10.47 -1.75
CA SER A 26 14.61 10.38 -0.29
C SER A 26 16.06 10.43 0.18
N PRO A 27 16.46 11.41 1.02
CA PRO A 27 17.82 11.47 1.55
C PRO A 27 18.09 10.28 2.46
N SER A 28 19.18 9.55 2.20
CA SER A 28 19.52 8.26 2.84
C SER A 28 19.76 8.33 4.37
N ALA A 29 19.72 9.51 4.97
CA ALA A 29 19.92 9.74 6.41
C ALA A 29 19.29 11.05 6.93
N GLY A 30 18.32 11.63 6.22
CA GLY A 30 17.77 12.97 6.51
C GLY A 30 16.28 13.00 6.82
N GLN A 31 15.79 14.16 7.27
CA GLN A 31 14.34 14.43 7.35
C GLN A 31 13.72 14.27 5.95
N ILE A 32 12.73 13.38 5.86
CA ILE A 32 11.89 13.24 4.67
C ILE A 32 11.05 14.52 4.56
N SER A 33 10.99 15.12 3.37
CA SER A 33 10.13 16.29 3.15
C SER A 33 8.65 15.92 3.24
N ASP A 34 7.78 16.86 3.64
CA ASP A 34 6.34 16.63 3.70
C ASP A 34 5.77 16.13 2.35
N LEU A 35 6.32 16.61 1.24
CA LEU A 35 5.95 16.16 -0.09
C LEU A 35 6.27 14.67 -0.30
N VAL A 36 7.49 14.25 0.02
CA VAL A 36 7.91 12.85 -0.13
C VAL A 36 7.12 11.95 0.81
N TYR A 37 6.81 12.43 2.02
CA TYR A 37 5.95 11.75 2.98
C TYR A 37 4.52 11.54 2.42
N LEU A 38 3.90 12.59 1.87
CA LEU A 38 2.56 12.49 1.28
C LEU A 38 2.52 11.58 0.04
N GLN A 39 3.54 11.66 -0.81
CA GLN A 39 3.67 10.77 -1.97
C GLN A 39 3.83 9.30 -1.56
N ASN A 40 4.60 9.02 -0.50
CA ASN A 40 4.72 7.67 0.06
C ASN A 40 3.36 7.12 0.51
N ILE A 41 2.59 7.92 1.26
CA ILE A 41 1.24 7.55 1.69
C ILE A 41 0.33 7.29 0.48
N ALA A 42 0.36 8.18 -0.51
CA ALA A 42 -0.47 8.04 -1.71
C ALA A 42 -0.16 6.73 -2.45
N ILE A 43 1.11 6.37 -2.61
CA ILE A 43 1.51 5.09 -3.22
C ILE A 43 0.98 3.90 -2.42
N GLN A 44 1.12 3.90 -1.08
CA GLN A 44 0.58 2.83 -0.23
C GLN A 44 -0.94 2.66 -0.41
N VAL A 45 -1.68 3.77 -0.47
CA VAL A 45 -3.13 3.74 -0.71
C VAL A 45 -3.44 3.17 -2.09
N MET A 46 -2.72 3.61 -3.12
CA MET A 46 -2.93 3.15 -4.50
C MET A 46 -2.66 1.65 -4.65
N ILE A 47 -1.60 1.11 -4.06
CA ILE A 47 -1.32 -0.35 -4.09
C ILE A 47 -2.52 -1.14 -3.56
N VAL A 48 -3.08 -0.74 -2.43
CA VAL A 48 -4.24 -1.39 -1.82
C VAL A 48 -5.49 -1.23 -2.69
N SER A 49 -5.72 -0.05 -3.25
CA SER A 49 -6.85 0.22 -4.14
C SER A 49 -6.80 -0.63 -5.40
N GLN A 50 -5.62 -0.85 -5.97
CA GLN A 50 -5.42 -1.72 -7.14
C GLN A 50 -5.75 -3.19 -6.82
N LEU A 51 -5.29 -3.69 -5.67
CA LEU A 51 -5.66 -5.02 -5.20
C LEU A 51 -7.17 -5.15 -4.98
N GLU A 52 -7.80 -4.18 -4.31
CA GLU A 52 -9.24 -4.18 -4.08
C GLU A 52 -10.03 -4.18 -5.39
N TYR A 53 -9.65 -3.34 -6.35
CA TYR A 53 -10.28 -3.27 -7.66
C TYR A 53 -10.19 -4.61 -8.38
N PHE A 54 -9.00 -5.22 -8.45
CA PHE A 54 -8.83 -6.53 -9.07
C PHE A 54 -9.72 -7.59 -8.40
N LEU A 55 -9.70 -7.68 -7.07
CA LEU A 55 -10.45 -8.69 -6.33
C LEU A 55 -11.96 -8.54 -6.49
N LYS A 56 -12.48 -7.31 -6.55
CA LYS A 56 -13.90 -7.05 -6.84
C LYS A 56 -14.26 -7.45 -8.27
N SER A 57 -13.45 -7.07 -9.25
CA SER A 57 -13.64 -7.44 -10.66
C SER A 57 -13.54 -8.96 -10.89
N ALA A 58 -12.74 -9.66 -10.09
CA ALA A 58 -12.65 -11.12 -10.10
C ALA A 58 -13.77 -11.81 -9.30
N GLY A 59 -14.70 -11.07 -8.70
CA GLY A 59 -15.78 -11.62 -7.87
C GLY A 59 -15.29 -12.32 -6.59
N LYS A 60 -14.08 -12.00 -6.12
CA LYS A 60 -13.48 -12.63 -4.93
C LYS A 60 -13.91 -11.97 -3.62
N ILE A 61 -14.28 -10.69 -3.68
CA ILE A 61 -14.73 -9.92 -2.52
C ILE A 61 -15.88 -9.00 -2.92
N GLU A 62 -16.74 -8.70 -1.95
CA GLU A 62 -17.73 -7.61 -2.06
C GLU A 62 -17.27 -6.39 -1.25
N LYS A 63 -16.68 -6.64 -0.07
CA LYS A 63 -16.24 -5.60 0.87
C LYS A 63 -14.73 -5.65 1.09
N GLN A 64 -14.12 -4.49 1.30
CA GLN A 64 -12.68 -4.35 1.55
C GLN A 64 -12.17 -5.21 2.73
N GLY A 65 -13.00 -5.42 3.76
CA GLY A 65 -12.64 -6.24 4.93
C GLY A 65 -12.33 -7.72 4.58
N GLU A 66 -12.85 -8.22 3.45
CA GLU A 66 -12.68 -9.60 3.01
C GLU A 66 -11.30 -9.87 2.40
N ILE A 67 -10.53 -8.82 2.04
CA ILE A 67 -9.16 -8.95 1.52
C ILE A 67 -8.28 -9.74 2.51
N LYS A 68 -8.48 -9.58 3.82
CA LYS A 68 -7.72 -10.33 4.84
C LYS A 68 -7.89 -11.85 4.71
N LYS A 69 -9.09 -12.30 4.34
CA LYS A 69 -9.39 -13.73 4.12
C LYS A 69 -8.70 -14.23 2.86
N ILE A 70 -8.73 -13.44 1.79
CA ILE A 70 -8.01 -13.75 0.54
C ILE A 70 -6.50 -13.91 0.80
N ILE A 71 -5.90 -12.98 1.55
CA ILE A 71 -4.47 -13.06 1.92
C ILE A 71 -4.19 -14.33 2.72
N GLU A 72 -5.05 -14.70 3.68
CA GLU A 72 -4.84 -15.90 4.50
C GLU A 72 -4.88 -17.18 3.68
N GLN A 73 -5.78 -17.25 2.70
CA GLN A 73 -5.99 -18.41 1.83
C GLN A 73 -4.98 -18.54 0.69
N SER A 74 -4.19 -17.49 0.43
CA SER A 74 -3.22 -17.47 -0.66
C SER A 74 -2.00 -18.39 -0.44
N GLU A 75 -1.27 -18.65 -1.51
CA GLU A 75 0.01 -19.36 -1.53
C GLU A 75 1.21 -18.47 -1.14
N LEU A 76 0.97 -17.20 -0.79
CA LEU A 76 1.99 -16.32 -0.24
C LEU A 76 2.69 -16.96 0.97
N THR A 77 3.98 -16.70 1.12
CA THR A 77 4.73 -17.12 2.31
C THR A 77 4.17 -16.42 3.55
N LYS A 78 4.41 -17.01 4.73
CA LYS A 78 3.99 -16.40 6.01
C LYS A 78 4.47 -14.95 6.16
N SER A 79 5.69 -14.66 5.72
CA SER A 79 6.28 -13.31 5.78
C SER A 79 5.54 -12.33 4.85
N GLU A 80 5.30 -12.74 3.60
CA GLU A 80 4.57 -11.91 2.61
C GLU A 80 3.13 -11.63 3.07
N LYS A 81 2.44 -12.60 3.67
CA LYS A 81 1.11 -12.42 4.27
C LYS A 81 1.12 -11.38 5.39
N ILE A 82 2.13 -11.40 6.26
CA ILE A 82 2.27 -10.43 7.35
C ILE A 82 2.48 -9.02 6.77
N GLU A 83 3.37 -8.87 5.81
CA GLU A 83 3.67 -7.59 5.19
C GLU A 83 2.45 -7.02 4.46
N LEU A 84 1.75 -7.81 3.65
CA LEU A 84 0.56 -7.32 2.95
C LEU A 84 -0.57 -6.94 3.91
N LYS A 85 -0.75 -7.68 5.02
CA LYS A 85 -1.69 -7.29 6.09
C LYS A 85 -1.27 -6.01 6.80
N ARG A 86 0.04 -5.82 7.00
CA ARG A 86 0.59 -4.59 7.58
C ARG A 86 0.31 -3.39 6.69
N LEU A 87 0.50 -3.51 5.37
CA LEU A 87 0.11 -2.47 4.41
C LEU A 87 -1.38 -2.12 4.51
N MET A 88 -2.25 -3.13 4.55
CA MET A 88 -3.69 -2.92 4.70
C MET A 88 -4.04 -2.18 6.00
N LEU A 89 -3.38 -2.54 7.11
CA LEU A 89 -3.59 -1.90 8.42
C LEU A 89 -3.11 -0.44 8.39
N VAL A 90 -1.91 -0.18 7.87
CA VAL A 90 -1.35 1.16 7.76
C VAL A 90 -2.23 2.01 6.86
N ARG A 91 -2.66 1.51 5.69
CA ARG A 91 -3.61 2.20 4.81
C ARG A 91 -4.91 2.53 5.55
N HIS A 92 -5.50 1.59 6.26
CA HIS A 92 -6.74 1.81 7.01
C HIS A 92 -6.54 2.92 8.05
N THR A 93 -5.50 2.82 8.86
CA THR A 93 -5.13 3.84 9.84
C THR A 93 -4.90 5.20 9.20
N LEU A 94 -4.12 5.27 8.13
CA LEU A 94 -3.80 6.52 7.44
C LEU A 94 -5.05 7.12 6.82
N VAL A 95 -5.90 6.36 6.14
CA VAL A 95 -7.14 6.88 5.52
C VAL A 95 -8.16 7.31 6.58
N HIS A 96 -8.33 6.56 7.67
CA HIS A 96 -9.24 6.94 8.75
C HIS A 96 -8.72 8.15 9.54
N ASN A 97 -7.42 8.21 9.79
CA ASN A 97 -6.84 9.36 10.48
C ASN A 97 -6.78 10.58 9.55
N LEU A 98 -6.42 10.44 8.27
CA LEU A 98 -6.44 11.50 7.26
C LEU A 98 -7.85 12.01 6.96
N GLY A 99 -8.86 11.14 7.01
CA GLY A 99 -10.28 11.52 6.94
C GLY A 99 -10.80 12.25 8.19
N HIS A 100 -10.01 12.35 9.27
CA HIS A 100 -10.27 13.21 10.43
C HIS A 100 -9.22 14.34 10.56
N PHE A 101 -8.25 14.43 9.64
CA PHE A 101 -7.17 15.43 9.65
C PHE A 101 -7.50 16.70 8.85
N ASP A 102 -8.78 16.95 8.52
CA ASP A 102 -9.20 18.00 7.59
C ASP A 102 -9.40 19.41 8.20
N GLU A 103 -8.71 19.77 9.29
CA GLU A 103 -8.52 21.21 9.58
C GLU A 103 -7.48 21.45 10.67
N GLU A 104 -7.53 20.69 11.76
CA GLU A 104 -6.65 20.93 12.90
C GLU A 104 -5.20 20.52 12.63
N PHE A 105 -4.96 19.46 11.86
CA PHE A 105 -3.62 18.97 11.56
C PHE A 105 -2.90 19.84 10.53
N SER A 106 -3.58 20.25 9.46
CA SER A 106 -3.07 21.29 8.54
C SER A 106 -2.78 22.62 9.27
N LYS A 107 -3.60 22.99 10.28
CA LYS A 107 -3.34 24.17 11.12
C LYS A 107 -2.18 23.95 12.12
N LYS A 108 -1.97 22.73 12.63
CA LYS A 108 -0.89 22.39 13.59
C LYS A 108 0.47 22.18 12.91
N ILE A 109 0.55 21.49 11.77
CA ILE A 109 1.78 21.34 10.97
C ILE A 109 2.34 22.70 10.58
N ASN A 110 1.47 23.60 10.07
CA ASN A 110 1.88 24.97 9.72
C ASN A 110 2.23 25.86 10.93
N LYS A 111 1.65 25.62 12.11
CA LYS A 111 1.95 26.39 13.33
C LYS A 111 3.21 25.93 14.07
N LEU A 112 3.64 24.70 13.87
CA LEU A 112 4.64 24.09 14.74
C LEU A 112 6.09 24.26 14.27
N GLY A 113 6.34 24.54 12.98
CA GLY A 113 7.73 24.72 12.48
C GLY A 113 8.69 23.59 12.89
N LEU A 114 8.15 22.36 13.05
CA LEU A 114 8.84 21.29 13.74
C LEU A 114 9.71 20.46 12.80
N LYS A 115 11.00 20.39 13.16
CA LYS A 115 11.92 19.30 12.82
C LYS A 115 11.45 18.03 13.54
N PHE A 116 11.18 16.95 12.79
CA PHE A 116 10.83 15.63 13.35
C PHE A 116 12.00 15.03 14.16
N ASP A 117 11.74 14.64 15.42
CA ASP A 117 12.65 13.87 16.28
C ASP A 117 12.13 12.42 16.41
N LEU A 118 12.95 11.47 15.95
CA LEU A 118 12.61 10.06 15.70
C LEU A 118 12.58 9.18 16.96
N LYS A 119 12.88 9.72 18.16
CA LYS A 119 13.06 8.91 19.38
C LYS A 119 11.78 8.55 20.14
N GLU A 120 10.67 9.29 19.98
CA GLU A 120 9.37 8.92 20.60
C GLU A 120 8.52 7.98 19.73
N THR A 121 8.93 7.74 18.49
CA THR A 121 8.16 7.06 17.46
C THR A 121 7.94 5.57 17.69
N GLU A 122 8.64 4.92 18.63
CA GLU A 122 8.55 3.45 18.79
C GLU A 122 7.18 2.96 19.29
N LYS A 123 6.42 3.78 20.03
CA LYS A 123 5.02 3.47 20.41
C LYS A 123 4.00 3.84 19.32
N GLN A 124 4.38 4.69 18.36
CA GLN A 124 3.54 5.16 17.24
C GLN A 124 3.86 4.49 15.90
N ARG A 125 4.90 3.64 15.83
CA ARG A 125 5.36 2.92 14.63
C ARG A 125 4.27 2.12 13.90
N MET A 126 3.21 1.71 14.59
CA MET A 126 2.08 1.01 13.98
C MET A 126 1.20 1.93 13.11
N LEU A 127 1.31 3.25 13.27
CA LEU A 127 0.49 4.26 12.59
C LEU A 127 1.32 5.18 11.67
N SER A 128 2.63 4.98 11.59
CA SER A 128 3.51 5.69 10.66
C SER A 128 3.42 5.07 9.26
N PRO A 129 3.58 5.86 8.19
CA PRO A 129 3.76 5.30 6.85
C PRO A 129 4.93 4.33 6.83
N LEU A 130 4.80 3.30 5.99
CA LEU A 130 5.85 2.32 5.78
C LEU A 130 7.08 3.00 5.18
N ALA A 131 8.25 2.45 5.46
CA ALA A 131 9.51 2.97 4.92
C ALA A 131 9.45 2.99 3.39
N ILE A 132 9.92 4.07 2.76
CA ILE A 132 9.77 4.28 1.31
C ILE A 132 10.44 3.15 0.52
N GLU A 133 11.53 2.62 1.06
CA GLU A 133 12.33 1.52 0.49
C GLU A 133 11.55 0.20 0.42
N THR A 134 10.46 0.06 1.18
CA THR A 134 9.62 -1.15 1.20
C THR A 134 8.49 -1.13 0.18
N LEU A 135 8.24 0.02 -0.48
CA LEU A 135 7.17 0.14 -1.48
C LEU A 135 7.31 -0.86 -2.64
N PRO A 136 8.51 -1.08 -3.23
CA PRO A 136 8.68 -2.08 -4.29
C PRO A 136 8.32 -3.50 -3.83
N ASP A 137 8.62 -3.86 -2.59
CA ASP A 137 8.30 -5.18 -2.03
C ASP A 137 6.79 -5.37 -1.89
N TYR A 138 6.07 -4.35 -1.41
CA TYR A 138 4.61 -4.39 -1.34
C TYR A 138 3.96 -4.54 -2.72
N ILE A 139 4.49 -3.85 -3.73
CA ILE A 139 4.03 -3.99 -5.12
C ILE A 139 4.28 -5.41 -5.60
N LYS A 140 5.49 -5.94 -5.41
CA LYS A 140 5.84 -7.31 -5.81
C LYS A 140 4.93 -8.35 -5.16
N ILE A 141 4.69 -8.25 -3.85
CA ILE A 141 3.81 -9.17 -3.13
C ILE A 141 2.37 -9.06 -3.63
N THR A 142 1.91 -7.85 -3.94
CA THR A 142 0.57 -7.61 -4.50
C THR A 142 0.43 -8.23 -5.88
N LYS A 143 1.39 -8.02 -6.79
CA LYS A 143 1.42 -8.67 -8.11
C LYS A 143 1.39 -10.19 -7.99
N LYS A 144 2.19 -10.75 -7.08
CA LYS A 144 2.22 -12.20 -6.82
C LYS A 144 0.85 -12.76 -6.43
N LEU A 145 0.11 -12.07 -5.56
CA LEU A 145 -1.24 -12.47 -5.17
C LEU A 145 -2.24 -12.38 -6.33
N ILE A 146 -2.13 -11.33 -7.16
CA ILE A 146 -2.98 -11.14 -8.34
C ILE A 146 -2.73 -12.25 -9.36
N ASP A 147 -1.46 -12.55 -9.65
CA ASP A 147 -1.06 -13.63 -10.55
C ASP A 147 -1.58 -15.00 -10.10
N GLU A 148 -1.47 -15.29 -8.81
CA GLU A 148 -1.99 -16.53 -8.21
C GLU A 148 -3.49 -16.68 -8.50
N ILE A 149 -4.26 -15.64 -8.20
CA ILE A 149 -5.71 -15.64 -8.37
C ILE A 149 -6.12 -15.73 -9.85
N GLU A 150 -5.42 -15.02 -10.74
CA GLU A 150 -5.69 -15.04 -12.17
C GLU A 150 -5.41 -16.42 -12.79
N LYS A 151 -4.33 -17.08 -12.35
CA LYS A 151 -3.99 -18.45 -12.78
C LYS A 151 -5.06 -19.45 -12.36
N THR A 152 -5.49 -19.41 -11.09
CA THR A 152 -6.55 -20.30 -10.61
C THR A 152 -7.85 -20.08 -11.37
N ARG A 153 -8.18 -18.83 -11.70
CA ARG A 153 -9.39 -18.51 -12.46
C ARG A 153 -9.30 -18.99 -13.91
N SER A 154 -8.18 -18.75 -14.59
CA SER A 154 -7.99 -19.18 -15.99
C SER A 154 -8.08 -20.71 -16.10
N ALA A 155 -7.44 -21.43 -15.17
CA ALA A 155 -7.53 -22.88 -15.09
C ALA A 155 -8.96 -23.40 -14.86
N ALA A 156 -9.78 -22.69 -14.08
CA ALA A 156 -11.18 -23.05 -13.84
C ALA A 156 -12.10 -22.78 -15.04
N VAL A 157 -11.73 -21.85 -15.93
CA VAL A 157 -12.51 -21.46 -17.12
C VAL A 157 -12.04 -22.22 -18.39
N GLY A 158 -10.96 -22.99 -18.32
CA GLY A 158 -10.47 -23.81 -19.43
C GLY A 158 -9.80 -23.00 -20.55
N ILE A 159 -9.23 -21.84 -20.21
CA ILE A 159 -8.41 -20.98 -21.08
C ILE A 159 -6.94 -21.12 -20.69
#